data_AF-A0A504YJH6-F1
#
_entry.id   AF-A0A504YJH6-F1
#
_cell.length_a   1.000
_cell.length_b   1.000
_cell.length_c   1.000
_cell.angle_alpha   90.00
_cell.angle_beta   90.00
_cell.angle_gamma   90.00
#
_symmetry.space_group_name_H-M   'P 1'
#
loop_
_entity.id
_entity.type
_entity.pdbx_description
1 polymer ?
#
loop_
_entity_poly.entity_id
_entity_poly.type
_entity_poly.pdbx_seq_one_letter_code
_entity_poly.pdbx_strand_id
1 'polypeptide(L)'
;MFTEKNTGTNLPAQIEIYSTDGNEYHFLFIAKGGGSANKTFLYQQTKALLNPDKLYSFINEKIKTLGTAACPPYHLAVVIGGTSAEMTLKTVKLASCKYLDHLPTTGNEHGRAFRDLDAEAQVMALTRSIGIGAQFGGKYFCHDVRVIRLPRHGASCPVAIGVSCSADRQIMGRISDRGLFLEQLETDPAKYLPDPSSKHISGSVVKVNLNRPMDEVLSELSTHPIRTRLSLTGTLVVARDIAHAKIKVGSRDFQ
;
A
#
# COMPACT_ATOMS: atom_id res chain seq x y z
N MET A 1 -13.54 20.08 -17.63
CA MET A 1 -12.72 18.86 -17.48
C MET A 1 -11.45 19.12 -16.68
N PHE A 2 -10.60 20.10 -17.06
CA PHE A 2 -9.25 20.27 -16.49
C PHE A 2 -9.12 21.27 -15.34
N THR A 3 -10.19 21.99 -15.00
CA THR A 3 -10.20 22.95 -13.91
C THR A 3 -10.61 22.26 -12.61
N GLU A 4 -9.77 22.36 -11.59
CA GLU A 4 -10.00 21.74 -10.28
C GLU A 4 -9.97 22.79 -9.16
N LYS A 5 -10.72 22.54 -8.09
CA LYS A 5 -10.71 23.35 -6.86
C LYS A 5 -10.73 22.42 -5.65
N ASN A 6 -9.88 22.70 -4.67
CA ASN A 6 -9.92 22.00 -3.38
C ASN A 6 -11.23 22.35 -2.65
N THR A 7 -11.93 21.33 -2.14
CA THR A 7 -13.21 21.52 -1.43
C THR A 7 -13.05 22.21 -0.08
N GLY A 8 -11.85 22.22 0.50
CA GLY A 8 -11.55 22.77 1.82
C GLY A 8 -12.01 21.89 2.99
N THR A 9 -12.67 20.76 2.70
CA THR A 9 -13.36 19.94 3.70
C THR A 9 -13.01 18.45 3.62
N ASN A 10 -12.17 18.05 2.66
CA ASN A 10 -11.83 16.65 2.37
C ASN A 10 -13.02 15.76 1.95
N LEU A 11 -14.18 16.37 1.67
CA LEU A 11 -15.34 15.71 1.05
C LEU A 11 -15.24 15.78 -0.49
N PRO A 12 -15.94 14.87 -1.22
CA PRO A 12 -16.85 13.83 -0.73
C PRO A 12 -16.16 12.58 -0.16
N ALA A 13 -16.84 11.89 0.75
CA ALA A 13 -16.48 10.53 1.16
C ALA A 13 -17.00 9.51 0.14
N GLN A 14 -16.27 8.41 -0.06
CA GLN A 14 -16.81 7.23 -0.73
C GLN A 14 -17.61 6.41 0.27
N ILE A 15 -18.92 6.27 0.04
CA ILE A 15 -19.85 5.59 0.92
C ILE A 15 -20.52 4.46 0.14
N GLU A 16 -20.32 3.23 0.60
CA GLU A 16 -20.95 2.03 0.03
C GLU A 16 -21.81 1.37 1.11
N ILE A 17 -23.13 1.33 0.88
CA ILE A 17 -24.09 0.74 1.82
C ILE A 17 -24.67 -0.51 1.17
N TYR A 18 -24.60 -1.62 1.89
CA TYR A 18 -25.05 -2.93 1.44
C TYR A 18 -26.25 -3.38 2.26
N SER A 19 -27.22 -4.00 1.59
CA SER A 19 -28.30 -4.73 2.27
C SER A 19 -27.76 -6.08 2.73
N THR A 20 -27.97 -6.40 4.01
CA THR A 20 -27.62 -7.69 4.62
C THR A 20 -28.79 -8.19 5.46
N ASP A 21 -28.75 -9.46 5.85
CA ASP A 21 -29.71 -10.01 6.81
C ASP A 21 -29.37 -9.58 8.25
N GLY A 22 -30.34 -9.72 9.16
CA GLY A 22 -30.18 -9.44 10.58
C GLY A 22 -30.56 -8.02 11.01
N ASN A 23 -30.38 -7.73 12.31
CA ASN A 23 -30.78 -6.47 12.95
C ASN A 23 -29.58 -5.64 13.42
N GLU A 24 -28.42 -5.81 12.78
CA GLU A 24 -27.18 -5.11 13.12
C GLU A 24 -26.65 -4.33 11.92
N TYR A 25 -26.05 -3.17 12.17
CA TYR A 25 -25.39 -2.37 11.15
C TYR A 25 -23.88 -2.45 11.35
N HIS A 26 -23.19 -3.16 10.46
CA HIS A 26 -21.72 -3.28 10.46
C HIS A 26 -21.07 -2.28 9.51
N PHE A 27 -19.91 -1.77 9.92
CA PHE A 27 -19.15 -0.77 9.17
C PHE A 27 -17.67 -1.08 9.16
N LEU A 28 -17.01 -0.73 8.06
CA LEU A 28 -15.56 -0.64 7.96
C LEU A 28 -15.22 0.77 7.46
N PHE A 29 -14.59 1.57 8.30
CA PHE A 29 -14.09 2.87 7.89
C PHE A 29 -12.62 2.73 7.45
N ILE A 30 -12.25 3.35 6.34
CA ILE A 30 -10.89 3.29 5.80
C ILE A 30 -10.41 4.70 5.45
N ALA A 31 -9.37 5.19 6.11
CA ALA A 31 -8.70 6.44 5.76
C ALA A 31 -7.57 6.16 4.76
N LYS A 32 -7.91 5.90 3.49
CA LYS A 32 -6.92 5.46 2.49
C LYS A 32 -6.05 6.61 1.97
N GLY A 33 -4.74 6.51 2.14
CA GLY A 33 -3.79 7.49 1.60
C GLY A 33 -3.61 7.36 0.08
N GLY A 34 -3.55 8.48 -0.63
CA GLY A 34 -3.44 8.52 -2.10
C GLY A 34 -2.27 7.70 -2.67
N GLY A 35 -1.09 7.76 -2.05
CA GLY A 35 0.06 6.95 -2.50
C GLY A 35 -0.21 5.44 -2.50
N SER A 36 -0.83 4.92 -1.42
CA SER A 36 -1.23 3.51 -1.34
C SER A 36 -2.43 3.18 -2.24
N ALA A 37 -3.36 4.12 -2.45
CA ALA A 37 -4.47 3.94 -3.38
C ALA A 37 -3.95 3.78 -4.82
N ASN A 38 -2.99 4.59 -5.23
CA ASN A 38 -2.31 4.55 -6.53
C ASN A 38 -1.46 3.29 -6.74
N LYS A 39 -1.22 2.50 -5.68
CA LYS A 39 -0.55 1.19 -5.73
C LYS A 39 -1.54 0.04 -5.61
N THR A 40 -2.76 0.24 -6.11
CA THR A 40 -3.73 -0.82 -6.37
C THR A 40 -3.78 -1.04 -7.88
N PHE A 41 -3.38 -2.23 -8.33
CA PHE A 41 -3.27 -2.55 -9.74
C PHE A 41 -4.18 -3.69 -10.13
N LEU A 42 -4.79 -3.59 -11.31
CA LEU A 42 -5.53 -4.66 -11.97
C LEU A 42 -4.72 -5.17 -13.15
N TYR A 43 -4.64 -6.49 -13.27
CA TYR A 43 -4.01 -7.17 -14.38
C TYR A 43 -5.01 -8.17 -14.98
N GLN A 44 -5.31 -7.99 -16.27
CA GLN A 44 -6.11 -8.96 -17.00
C GLN A 44 -5.22 -10.10 -17.44
N GLN A 45 -5.43 -11.28 -16.87
CA GLN A 45 -4.65 -12.48 -17.12
C GLN A 45 -5.56 -13.59 -17.65
N THR A 46 -4.97 -14.74 -17.99
CA THR A 46 -5.71 -15.90 -18.51
C THR A 46 -5.43 -17.13 -17.65
N LYS A 47 -6.10 -18.25 -17.97
CA LYS A 47 -5.83 -19.55 -17.35
C LYS A 47 -4.35 -19.97 -17.45
N ALA A 48 -3.61 -19.49 -18.45
CA ALA A 48 -2.19 -19.80 -18.61
C ALA A 48 -1.33 -19.34 -17.42
N LEU A 49 -1.76 -18.33 -16.67
CA LEU A 49 -1.07 -17.87 -15.45
C LEU A 49 -1.20 -18.86 -14.29
N LEU A 50 -2.28 -19.66 -14.24
CA LEU A 50 -2.65 -20.46 -13.07
C LEU A 50 -1.90 -21.79 -12.99
N ASN A 51 -0.59 -21.70 -12.86
CA ASN A 51 0.33 -22.74 -12.40
C ASN A 51 1.40 -22.07 -11.52
N PRO A 52 2.04 -22.82 -10.60
CA PRO A 52 2.96 -22.24 -9.61
C PRO A 52 4.07 -21.37 -10.22
N ASP A 53 4.78 -21.87 -11.23
CA ASP A 53 5.94 -21.19 -11.80
C ASP A 53 5.55 -19.83 -12.42
N LYS A 54 4.51 -19.82 -13.26
CA LYS A 54 4.07 -18.59 -13.91
C LYS A 54 3.45 -17.61 -12.93
N LEU A 55 2.64 -18.10 -11.98
CA LEU A 55 1.97 -17.25 -11.00
C LEU A 55 2.98 -16.53 -10.10
N TYR A 56 3.94 -17.27 -9.52
CA TYR A 56 4.90 -16.66 -8.60
C TYR A 56 5.94 -15.81 -9.32
N SER A 57 6.32 -16.17 -10.55
CA SER A 57 7.15 -15.30 -11.40
C SER A 57 6.44 -13.97 -11.70
N PHE A 58 5.16 -14.04 -12.11
CA PHE A 58 4.33 -12.86 -12.33
C PHE A 58 4.19 -12.01 -11.06
N ILE A 59 3.86 -12.61 -9.92
CA ILE A 59 3.72 -11.88 -8.65
C ILE A 59 5.06 -11.22 -8.28
N ASN A 60 6.18 -11.92 -8.38
CA ASN A 60 7.50 -11.36 -8.09
C ASN A 60 7.82 -10.15 -8.98
N GLU A 61 7.52 -10.23 -10.28
CA GLU A 61 7.68 -9.11 -11.20
C GLU A 61 6.81 -7.91 -10.77
N LYS A 62 5.53 -8.13 -10.46
CA LYS A 62 4.61 -7.04 -10.10
C LYS A 62 4.85 -6.45 -8.71
N ILE A 63 5.35 -7.23 -7.75
CA ILE A 63 5.74 -6.71 -6.44
C ILE A 63 6.88 -5.69 -6.58
N LYS A 64 7.84 -5.93 -7.49
CA LYS A 64 8.93 -4.97 -7.75
C LYS A 64 8.42 -3.64 -8.31
N THR A 65 7.33 -3.63 -9.09
CA THR A 65 6.74 -2.38 -9.63
C THR A 65 6.00 -1.55 -8.58
N LEU A 66 5.63 -2.15 -7.44
CA LEU A 66 5.13 -1.39 -6.29
C LEU A 66 6.19 -0.36 -5.84
N GLY A 67 7.45 -0.81 -5.76
CA GLY A 67 8.58 -0.02 -5.28
C GLY A 67 8.36 0.51 -3.86
N THR A 68 9.02 1.61 -3.53
CA THR A 68 9.00 2.23 -2.20
C THR A 68 8.05 3.44 -2.11
N ALA A 69 7.37 3.76 -3.21
CA ALA A 69 6.57 4.99 -3.37
C ALA A 69 5.29 5.05 -2.51
N ALA A 70 4.90 3.95 -1.85
CA ALA A 70 3.76 3.92 -0.94
C ALA A 70 4.16 3.68 0.52
N CYS A 71 5.42 3.93 0.89
CA CYS A 71 5.90 3.80 2.28
C CYS A 71 5.77 2.35 2.83
N PRO A 72 6.62 1.40 2.36
CA PRO A 72 6.76 0.10 3.01
C PRO A 72 7.34 0.26 4.44
N PRO A 73 7.17 -0.74 5.33
CA PRO A 73 6.69 -2.10 5.05
C PRO A 73 5.18 -2.18 4.77
N TYR A 74 4.78 -3.01 3.81
CA TYR A 74 3.39 -3.13 3.36
C TYR A 74 2.62 -4.25 4.05
N HIS A 75 1.31 -4.07 4.23
CA HIS A 75 0.36 -5.19 4.25
C HIS A 75 -0.04 -5.49 2.81
N LEU A 76 0.56 -6.52 2.20
CA LEU A 76 0.37 -6.85 0.79
C LEU A 76 -0.88 -7.72 0.61
N ALA A 77 -1.73 -7.39 -0.34
CA ALA A 77 -2.85 -8.23 -0.75
C ALA A 77 -2.75 -8.60 -2.22
N VAL A 78 -3.00 -9.87 -2.53
CA VAL A 78 -3.10 -10.41 -3.89
C VAL A 78 -4.45 -11.11 -4.01
N VAL A 79 -5.22 -10.77 -5.04
CA VAL A 79 -6.49 -11.43 -5.36
C VAL A 79 -6.40 -12.06 -6.73
N ILE A 80 -6.71 -13.35 -6.81
CA ILE A 80 -6.64 -14.13 -8.05
C ILE A 80 -8.03 -14.62 -8.43
N GLY A 81 -8.55 -14.14 -9.55
CA GLY A 81 -9.92 -14.35 -9.99
C GLY A 81 -10.85 -13.22 -9.55
N GLY A 82 -12.15 -13.48 -9.70
CA GLY A 82 -13.22 -12.51 -9.50
C GLY A 82 -14.23 -12.59 -10.64
N THR A 83 -15.45 -12.19 -10.35
CA THR A 83 -16.56 -12.16 -11.32
C THR A 83 -16.45 -10.96 -12.26
N SER A 84 -15.77 -9.90 -11.83
CA SER A 84 -15.49 -8.70 -12.62
C SER A 84 -14.26 -7.96 -12.10
N ALA A 85 -13.77 -6.98 -12.86
CA ALA A 85 -12.60 -6.18 -12.53
C ALA A 85 -12.79 -5.41 -11.20
N GLU A 86 -13.93 -4.75 -11.06
CA GLU A 86 -14.32 -3.96 -9.89
C GLU A 86 -14.50 -4.84 -8.65
N MET A 87 -15.02 -6.06 -8.80
CA MET A 87 -15.14 -7.02 -7.70
C MET A 87 -13.76 -7.51 -7.23
N THR A 88 -12.84 -7.80 -8.16
CA THR A 88 -11.45 -8.13 -7.82
C THR A 88 -10.76 -6.97 -7.11
N LEU A 89 -10.94 -5.73 -7.59
CA LEU A 89 -10.35 -4.52 -7.00
C LEU A 89 -10.92 -4.21 -5.61
N LYS A 90 -12.23 -4.36 -5.42
CA LYS A 90 -12.87 -4.25 -4.11
C LYS A 90 -12.35 -5.33 -3.15
N THR A 91 -12.22 -6.56 -3.61
CA THR A 91 -11.71 -7.66 -2.78
C THR A 91 -10.27 -7.40 -2.34
N VAL A 92 -9.40 -6.91 -3.24
CA VAL A 92 -7.99 -6.63 -2.85
C VAL A 92 -7.92 -5.46 -1.89
N LYS A 93 -8.83 -4.48 -1.99
CA LYS A 93 -8.96 -3.40 -1.00
C LYS A 93 -9.25 -3.97 0.39
N LEU A 94 -10.29 -4.78 0.51
CA LEU A 94 -10.72 -5.38 1.78
C LEU A 94 -9.67 -6.33 2.36
N ALA A 95 -9.03 -7.15 1.50
CA ALA A 95 -7.93 -8.02 1.90
C ALA A 95 -6.73 -7.23 2.45
N SER A 96 -6.38 -6.09 1.83
CA SER A 96 -5.29 -5.23 2.34
C SER A 96 -5.60 -4.60 3.70
N CYS A 97 -6.87 -4.52 4.07
CA CYS A 97 -7.35 -4.04 5.37
C CYS A 97 -7.61 -5.20 6.36
N LYS A 98 -7.21 -6.43 6.03
CA LYS A 98 -7.42 -7.64 6.86
C LYS A 98 -8.88 -7.98 7.17
N TYR A 99 -9.83 -7.33 6.49
CA TYR A 99 -11.26 -7.54 6.69
C TYR A 99 -11.69 -8.97 6.33
N LEU A 100 -10.92 -9.64 5.47
CA LEU A 100 -11.20 -10.98 4.96
C LEU A 100 -10.42 -12.10 5.67
N ASP A 101 -9.78 -11.81 6.81
CA ASP A 101 -8.95 -12.78 7.54
C ASP A 101 -9.73 -14.00 8.06
N HIS A 102 -11.05 -13.87 8.18
CA HIS A 102 -11.99 -14.89 8.63
C HIS A 102 -12.45 -15.85 7.51
N LEU A 103 -12.04 -15.64 6.26
CA LEU A 103 -12.44 -16.53 5.15
C LEU A 103 -11.95 -17.97 5.38
N PRO A 104 -12.67 -18.97 4.84
CA PRO A 104 -12.17 -20.34 4.79
C PRO A 104 -10.80 -20.40 4.11
N THR A 105 -9.99 -21.42 4.45
CA THR A 105 -8.65 -21.60 3.88
C THR A 105 -8.59 -22.59 2.73
N THR A 106 -9.74 -23.14 2.33
CA THR A 106 -9.87 -24.09 1.22
C THR A 106 -11.04 -23.71 0.33
N GLY A 107 -10.95 -24.00 -0.97
CA GLY A 107 -12.08 -23.87 -1.90
C GLY A 107 -13.14 -24.95 -1.69
N ASN A 108 -14.21 -24.87 -2.50
CA ASN A 108 -15.22 -25.92 -2.64
C ASN A 108 -15.78 -25.93 -4.07
N GLU A 109 -16.60 -26.92 -4.39
CA GLU A 109 -17.27 -27.15 -5.67
C GLU A 109 -18.22 -26.00 -6.07
N HIS A 110 -18.73 -25.25 -5.10
CA HIS A 110 -19.59 -24.09 -5.33
C HIS A 110 -18.82 -22.80 -5.63
N GLY A 111 -17.48 -22.85 -5.64
CA GLY A 111 -16.64 -21.71 -5.99
C GLY A 111 -16.56 -20.65 -4.88
N ARG A 112 -16.60 -21.05 -3.60
CA ARG A 112 -16.41 -20.10 -2.49
C ARG A 112 -15.05 -19.40 -2.56
N ALA A 113 -15.01 -18.15 -2.13
CA ALA A 113 -13.76 -17.45 -1.87
C ALA A 113 -12.99 -18.14 -0.74
N PHE A 114 -11.67 -18.17 -0.83
CA PHE A 114 -10.83 -18.68 0.24
C PHE A 114 -9.50 -17.93 0.33
N ARG A 115 -8.92 -17.93 1.53
CA ARG A 115 -7.60 -17.41 1.85
C ARG A 115 -6.56 -18.52 1.69
N ASP A 116 -5.58 -18.30 0.81
CA ASP A 116 -4.57 -19.30 0.46
C ASP A 116 -3.29 -19.08 1.29
N LEU A 117 -3.16 -19.83 2.38
CA LEU A 117 -2.06 -19.66 3.34
C LEU A 117 -0.70 -20.10 2.76
N ASP A 118 -0.69 -21.10 1.87
CA ASP A 118 0.54 -21.54 1.22
C ASP A 118 1.03 -20.47 0.25
N ALA A 119 0.13 -19.89 -0.55
CA ALA A 119 0.46 -18.78 -1.43
C ALA A 119 0.92 -17.54 -0.63
N GLU A 120 0.31 -17.23 0.52
CA GLU A 120 0.78 -16.16 1.41
C GLU A 120 2.23 -16.39 1.85
N ALA A 121 2.59 -17.60 2.26
CA ALA A 121 3.95 -17.94 2.68
C ALA A 121 4.95 -17.80 1.51
N GLN A 122 4.60 -18.29 0.32
CA GLN A 122 5.43 -18.18 -0.88
C GLN A 122 5.65 -16.71 -1.28
N VAL A 123 4.58 -15.92 -1.32
CA VAL A 123 4.68 -14.50 -1.66
C VAL A 123 5.45 -13.73 -0.58
N MET A 124 5.27 -14.04 0.70
CA MET A 124 6.05 -13.44 1.77
C MET A 124 7.55 -13.74 1.61
N ALA A 125 7.92 -14.97 1.24
CA ALA A 125 9.30 -15.33 0.96
C ALA A 125 9.89 -14.50 -0.20
N LEU A 126 9.13 -14.31 -1.28
CA LEU A 126 9.52 -13.42 -2.40
C LEU A 126 9.77 -11.99 -1.91
N THR A 127 8.86 -11.42 -1.13
CA THR A 127 9.00 -10.03 -0.63
C THR A 127 10.24 -9.82 0.23
N ARG A 128 10.72 -10.88 0.89
CA ARG A 128 11.93 -10.85 1.73
C ARG A 128 13.22 -11.01 0.92
N SER A 129 13.16 -11.65 -0.24
CA SER A 129 14.34 -11.91 -1.09
C SER A 129 14.62 -10.82 -2.12
N ILE A 130 13.65 -9.95 -2.45
CA ILE A 130 13.84 -8.88 -3.45
C ILE A 130 14.82 -7.77 -3.03
N GLY A 131 15.20 -7.70 -1.75
CA GLY A 131 16.22 -6.77 -1.25
C GLY A 131 15.82 -5.29 -1.15
N ILE A 132 14.57 -4.92 -1.51
CA ILE A 132 14.06 -3.54 -1.42
C ILE A 132 13.87 -3.09 0.04
N GLY A 133 13.44 -4.01 0.91
CA GLY A 133 13.26 -3.77 2.34
C GLY A 133 12.32 -2.61 2.69
N ALA A 134 12.48 -2.10 3.91
CA ALA A 134 11.71 -0.96 4.40
C ALA A 134 12.32 0.34 3.83
N GLN A 135 11.95 0.68 2.60
CA GLN A 135 12.31 1.90 1.85
C GLN A 135 13.76 1.96 1.33
N PHE A 136 14.76 1.58 2.12
CA PHE A 136 16.18 1.79 1.79
C PHE A 136 17.02 0.51 1.77
N GLY A 137 16.43 -0.59 1.30
CA GLY A 137 17.08 -1.90 1.24
C GLY A 137 16.79 -2.78 2.45
N GLY A 138 16.93 -4.09 2.28
CA GLY A 138 16.83 -5.08 3.36
C GLY A 138 15.64 -6.03 3.21
N LYS A 139 15.17 -6.56 4.34
CA LYS A 139 14.21 -7.69 4.41
C LYS A 139 12.74 -7.28 4.46
N TYR A 140 12.43 -6.20 5.17
CA TYR A 140 11.06 -5.86 5.56
C TYR A 140 10.33 -5.03 4.51
N PHE A 141 10.19 -5.56 3.29
CA PHE A 141 9.34 -4.94 2.28
C PHE A 141 7.85 -5.07 2.61
N CYS A 142 7.46 -6.17 3.24
CA CYS A 142 6.12 -6.41 3.74
C CYS A 142 6.15 -6.77 5.24
N HIS A 143 5.12 -6.34 5.96
CA HIS A 143 4.78 -6.84 7.29
C HIS A 143 4.20 -8.25 7.19
N ASP A 144 3.19 -8.42 6.34
CA ASP A 144 2.50 -9.67 6.06
C ASP A 144 1.88 -9.66 4.64
N VAL A 145 1.30 -10.79 4.25
CA VAL A 145 0.64 -10.98 2.95
C VAL A 145 -0.76 -11.57 3.18
N ARG A 146 -1.72 -11.21 2.33
CA ARG A 146 -3.00 -11.87 2.14
C ARG A 146 -3.16 -12.32 0.69
N VAL A 147 -3.49 -13.59 0.47
CA VAL A 147 -3.79 -14.11 -0.88
C VAL A 147 -5.20 -14.65 -0.89
N ILE A 148 -6.10 -14.02 -1.65
CA ILE A 148 -7.50 -14.45 -1.78
C ILE A 148 -7.72 -15.03 -3.16
N ARG A 149 -8.21 -16.26 -3.21
CA ARG A 149 -8.64 -16.92 -4.44
C ARG A 149 -10.15 -16.81 -4.58
N LEU A 150 -10.60 -16.34 -5.73
CA LEU A 150 -12.01 -16.16 -6.08
C LEU A 150 -12.44 -17.06 -7.25
N PRO A 151 -13.73 -17.39 -7.41
CA PRO A 151 -14.21 -18.00 -8.66
C PRO A 151 -13.98 -17.05 -9.84
N ARG A 152 -14.03 -17.59 -11.07
CA ARG A 152 -13.83 -16.81 -12.29
C ARG A 152 -14.61 -17.42 -13.45
N HIS A 153 -15.03 -16.58 -14.39
CA HIS A 153 -15.50 -17.07 -15.68
C HIS A 153 -14.38 -17.83 -16.43
N GLY A 154 -14.73 -18.86 -17.20
CA GLY A 154 -13.76 -19.74 -17.87
C GLY A 154 -12.75 -18.99 -18.73
N ALA A 155 -13.21 -17.94 -19.43
CA ALA A 155 -12.42 -17.08 -20.32
C ALA A 155 -11.62 -15.96 -19.62
N SER A 156 -11.75 -15.81 -18.30
CA SER A 156 -11.22 -14.64 -17.58
C SER A 156 -10.33 -15.05 -16.41
N CYS A 157 -9.32 -14.25 -16.09
CA CYS A 157 -8.56 -14.37 -14.85
C CYS A 157 -8.08 -12.97 -14.40
N PRO A 158 -8.96 -12.11 -13.86
CA PRO A 158 -8.52 -10.84 -13.28
C PRO A 158 -7.63 -11.13 -12.07
N VAL A 159 -6.52 -10.41 -11.96
CA VAL A 159 -5.63 -10.46 -10.80
C VAL A 159 -5.42 -9.05 -10.31
N ALA A 160 -5.60 -8.82 -9.01
CA ALA A 160 -5.29 -7.53 -8.42
C ALA A 160 -4.23 -7.63 -7.32
N ILE A 161 -3.39 -6.62 -7.25
CA ILE A 161 -2.37 -6.47 -6.21
C ILE A 161 -2.56 -5.10 -5.58
N GLY A 162 -2.62 -5.05 -4.26
CA GLY A 162 -2.80 -3.82 -3.50
C GLY A 162 -2.05 -3.86 -2.18
N VAL A 163 -1.89 -2.71 -1.55
CA VAL A 163 -1.16 -2.58 -0.27
C VAL A 163 -1.91 -1.71 0.73
N SER A 164 -1.75 -2.00 2.02
CA SER A 164 -1.80 -0.98 3.07
C SER A 164 -0.38 -0.50 3.38
N CYS A 165 -0.21 0.81 3.52
CA CYS A 165 1.08 1.45 3.76
C CYS A 165 1.37 1.56 5.27
N SER A 166 2.50 2.18 5.63
CA SER A 166 2.79 2.48 7.05
C SER A 166 1.69 3.29 7.76
N ALA A 167 0.90 4.06 7.02
CA ALA A 167 -0.33 4.67 7.53
C ALA A 167 -1.52 3.69 7.39
N ASP A 168 -1.42 2.55 8.08
CA ASP A 168 -2.45 1.51 8.14
C ASP A 168 -3.63 1.99 9.01
N ARG A 169 -4.72 2.41 8.36
CA ARG A 169 -5.81 3.18 8.99
C ARG A 169 -7.17 2.67 8.56
N GLN A 170 -7.67 1.73 9.34
CA GLN A 170 -9.03 1.23 9.26
C GLN A 170 -9.57 1.01 10.67
N ILE A 171 -10.89 1.05 10.81
CA ILE A 171 -11.57 0.72 12.06
C ILE A 171 -12.91 0.05 11.74
N MET A 172 -13.16 -1.09 12.38
CA MET A 172 -14.45 -1.77 12.32
C MET A 172 -15.43 -1.16 13.33
N GLY A 173 -16.71 -1.11 12.96
CA GLY A 173 -17.77 -0.62 13.82
C GLY A 173 -19.04 -1.46 13.68
N ARG A 174 -19.88 -1.42 14.70
CA ARG A 174 -21.16 -2.12 14.72
C ARG A 174 -22.19 -1.36 15.56
N ILE A 175 -23.41 -1.27 15.07
CA ILE A 175 -24.59 -0.82 15.82
C ILE A 175 -25.53 -2.02 15.99
N SER A 176 -26.03 -2.22 17.21
CA SER A 176 -27.02 -3.25 17.55
C SER A 176 -28.01 -2.72 18.59
N ASP A 177 -28.95 -3.55 19.02
CA ASP A 177 -29.87 -3.27 20.14
C ASP A 177 -29.13 -2.91 21.46
N ARG A 178 -27.88 -3.35 21.61
CA ARG A 178 -27.00 -3.04 22.74
C ARG A 178 -26.21 -1.73 22.60
N GLY A 179 -26.35 -1.01 21.50
CA GLY A 179 -25.69 0.29 21.26
C GLY A 179 -24.63 0.27 20.16
N LEU A 180 -23.74 1.26 20.20
CA LEU A 180 -22.68 1.51 19.21
C LEU A 180 -21.33 1.01 19.73
N PHE A 181 -20.66 0.22 18.90
CA PHE A 181 -19.36 -0.39 19.17
C PHE A 181 -18.36 0.02 18.09
N LEU A 182 -17.14 0.34 18.51
CA LEU A 182 -15.99 0.56 17.63
C LEU A 182 -14.84 -0.34 18.06
N GLU A 183 -14.07 -0.79 17.09
CA GLU A 183 -12.83 -1.53 17.33
C GLU A 183 -11.87 -0.69 18.19
N GLN A 184 -11.39 -1.28 19.28
CA GLN A 184 -10.42 -0.66 20.17
C GLN A 184 -9.03 -0.78 19.54
N LEU A 185 -8.49 0.34 19.09
CA LEU A 185 -7.10 0.44 18.66
C LEU A 185 -6.15 0.55 19.86
N GLU A 186 -4.85 0.36 19.61
CA GLU A 186 -3.82 0.60 20.61
C GLU A 186 -3.80 2.06 21.07
N THR A 187 -3.83 2.29 22.38
CA THR A 187 -3.76 3.63 22.99
C THR A 187 -2.38 3.96 23.55
N ASP A 188 -1.54 2.94 23.81
CA ASP A 188 -0.16 3.09 24.25
C ASP A 188 0.82 2.47 23.23
N PRO A 189 1.14 3.19 22.13
CA PRO A 189 2.09 2.71 21.14
C PRO A 189 3.53 2.69 21.66
N ALA A 190 3.84 3.38 22.77
CA ALA A 190 5.21 3.50 23.28
C ALA A 190 5.77 2.16 23.76
N LYS A 191 4.92 1.23 24.19
CA LYS A 191 5.32 -0.13 24.59
C LYS A 191 5.96 -0.95 23.45
N TYR A 192 5.77 -0.56 22.19
CA TYR A 192 6.42 -1.19 21.03
C TYR A 192 7.77 -0.59 20.68
N LEU A 193 8.20 0.48 21.37
CA LEU A 193 9.53 1.06 21.18
C LEU A 193 10.59 0.09 21.74
N PRO A 194 11.58 -0.32 20.93
CA PRO A 194 12.73 -1.05 21.45
C PRO A 194 13.56 -0.13 22.36
N ASP A 195 14.35 -0.73 23.25
CA ASP A 195 15.26 0.02 24.12
C ASP A 195 16.20 0.92 23.27
N PRO A 196 16.16 2.25 23.43
CA PRO A 196 16.96 3.19 22.65
C PRO A 196 18.47 3.09 22.95
N SER A 197 18.86 2.44 24.06
CA SER A 197 20.27 2.14 24.37
C SER A 197 20.85 1.01 23.49
N SER A 198 19.99 0.25 22.81
CA SER A 198 20.41 -0.78 21.86
C SER A 198 21.15 -0.12 20.68
N LYS A 199 22.44 -0.43 20.52
CA LYS A 199 23.38 0.16 19.54
C LYS A 199 23.07 -0.18 18.07
N HIS A 200 21.81 -0.30 17.67
CA HIS A 200 21.41 -0.79 16.34
C HIS A 200 21.33 0.30 15.26
N ILE A 201 21.53 1.58 15.59
CA ILE A 201 21.57 2.67 14.61
C ILE A 201 23.03 3.06 14.36
N SER A 202 23.82 2.13 13.83
CA SER A 202 25.19 2.42 13.39
C SER A 202 25.17 3.01 11.98
N GLY A 203 25.52 4.28 11.85
CA GLY A 203 25.80 4.87 10.56
C GLY A 203 26.26 6.32 10.72
N SER A 204 27.40 6.67 10.14
CA SER A 204 27.77 8.06 9.97
C SER A 204 26.66 8.79 9.21
N VAL A 205 26.37 10.02 9.64
CA VAL A 205 25.42 10.91 8.97
C VAL A 205 26.21 12.11 8.52
N VAL A 206 26.16 12.40 7.21
CA VAL A 206 26.77 13.61 6.68
C VAL A 206 25.82 14.77 6.94
N LYS A 207 26.29 15.82 7.62
CA LYS A 207 25.51 17.03 7.83
C LYS A 207 25.73 17.97 6.65
N VAL A 208 24.65 18.38 5.98
CA VAL A 208 24.69 19.28 4.82
C VAL A 208 23.92 20.56 5.15
N ASN A 209 24.57 21.71 5.00
CA ASN A 209 23.93 23.02 5.17
C ASN A 209 23.40 23.52 3.82
N LEU A 210 22.09 23.69 3.71
CA LEU A 210 21.40 24.16 2.51
C LEU A 210 21.41 25.68 2.35
N ASN A 211 21.76 26.44 3.39
CA ASN A 211 21.85 27.91 3.34
C ASN A 211 23.21 28.37 2.76
N ARG A 212 23.64 27.74 1.67
CA ARG A 212 24.84 28.04 0.89
C ARG A 212 24.45 28.20 -0.58
N PRO A 213 25.30 28.84 -1.42
CA PRO A 213 25.08 28.86 -2.87
C PRO A 213 24.84 27.45 -3.42
N MET A 214 23.91 27.31 -4.37
CA MET A 214 23.50 26.00 -4.90
C MET A 214 24.67 25.21 -5.48
N ASP A 215 25.61 25.89 -6.16
CA ASP A 215 26.81 25.27 -6.73
C ASP A 215 27.70 24.63 -5.67
N GLU A 216 27.80 25.24 -4.48
CA GLU A 216 28.55 24.68 -3.37
C GLU A 216 27.86 23.45 -2.77
N VAL A 217 26.53 23.50 -2.63
CA VAL A 217 25.73 22.35 -2.14
C VAL A 217 25.86 21.18 -3.10
N LEU A 218 25.76 21.42 -4.41
CA LEU A 218 25.93 20.39 -5.43
C LEU A 218 27.35 19.81 -5.46
N SER A 219 28.37 20.65 -5.27
CA SER A 219 29.76 20.21 -5.17
C SER A 219 29.96 19.27 -3.99
N GLU A 220 29.45 19.62 -2.81
CA GLU A 220 29.50 18.77 -1.61
C GLU A 220 28.79 17.42 -1.82
N LEU A 221 27.55 17.45 -2.32
CA LEU A 221 26.75 16.24 -2.55
C LEU A 221 27.41 15.29 -3.57
N SER A 222 28.13 15.83 -4.57
CA SER A 222 28.81 15.04 -5.60
C SER A 222 30.00 14.25 -5.07
N THR A 223 30.51 14.57 -3.87
CA THR A 223 31.60 13.83 -3.23
C THR A 223 31.15 12.52 -2.56
N HIS A 224 29.84 12.29 -2.46
CA HIS A 224 29.28 11.14 -1.73
C HIS A 224 28.62 10.13 -2.68
N PRO A 225 28.87 8.82 -2.49
CA PRO A 225 28.19 7.79 -3.29
C PRO A 225 26.70 7.71 -2.96
N ILE A 226 25.92 7.10 -3.85
CA ILE A 226 24.52 6.74 -3.58
C ILE A 226 24.40 5.89 -2.31
N ARG A 227 23.25 5.95 -1.64
CA ARG A 227 22.95 5.31 -0.33
C ARG A 227 23.59 5.99 0.89
N THR A 228 24.37 7.07 0.72
CA THR A 228 24.88 7.87 1.83
C THR A 228 23.73 8.56 2.57
N ARG A 229 23.69 8.44 3.90
CA ARG A 229 22.67 9.07 4.75
C ARG A 229 23.04 10.50 5.08
N LEU A 230 22.14 11.44 4.80
CA LEU A 230 22.33 12.88 5.02
C LEU A 230 21.43 13.41 6.15
N SER A 231 21.88 14.47 6.81
CA SER A 231 21.11 15.33 7.71
C SER A 231 21.14 16.75 7.15
N LEU A 232 20.02 17.21 6.62
CA LEU A 232 19.93 18.50 5.95
C LEU A 232 19.50 19.59 6.95
N THR A 233 20.17 20.73 6.94
CA THR A 233 19.80 21.91 7.73
C THR A 233 19.74 23.12 6.80
N GLY A 234 18.62 23.85 6.81
CA GLY A 234 18.47 25.09 6.04
C GLY A 234 17.12 25.20 5.35
N THR A 235 17.06 26.01 4.30
CA THR A 235 15.80 26.34 3.60
C THR A 235 15.44 25.28 2.56
N LEU A 236 14.18 24.86 2.53
CA LEU A 236 13.63 23.94 1.52
C LEU A 236 12.42 24.58 0.82
N VAL A 237 12.43 24.56 -0.51
CA VAL A 237 11.26 24.91 -1.32
C VAL A 237 10.37 23.69 -1.43
N VAL A 238 9.11 23.82 -1.03
CA VAL A 238 8.14 22.71 -1.05
C VAL A 238 7.13 22.94 -2.18
N ALA A 239 7.19 22.07 -3.19
CA ALA A 239 6.27 22.06 -4.32
C ALA A 239 5.88 20.63 -4.67
N ARG A 240 4.63 20.42 -5.12
CA ARG A 240 4.09 19.11 -5.56
C ARG A 240 3.31 19.28 -6.86
N ASP A 241 2.44 18.34 -7.19
CA ASP A 241 1.78 18.15 -8.49
C ASP A 241 1.23 19.45 -9.10
N ILE A 242 0.33 20.16 -8.40
CA ILE A 242 -0.30 21.40 -8.92
C ILE A 242 0.71 22.54 -9.08
N ALA A 243 1.66 22.67 -8.15
CA ALA A 243 2.70 23.69 -8.24
C ALA A 243 3.61 23.46 -9.45
N HIS A 244 4.05 22.22 -9.67
CA HIS A 244 4.85 21.84 -10.84
C HIS A 244 4.07 22.00 -12.15
N ALA A 245 2.77 21.68 -12.17
CA ALA A 245 1.92 21.90 -13.33
C ALA A 245 1.84 23.39 -13.70
N LYS A 246 1.69 24.28 -12.71
CA LYS A 246 1.68 25.74 -12.93
C LYS A 246 3.03 26.27 -13.41
N ILE A 247 4.14 25.80 -12.83
CA ILE A 247 5.50 26.18 -13.27
C ILE A 247 5.72 25.79 -14.73
N LYS A 248 5.32 24.58 -15.13
CA LYS A 248 5.46 24.08 -16.51
C LYS A 248 4.65 24.90 -17.52
N VAL A 249 3.47 25.39 -17.14
CA VAL A 249 2.67 26.26 -18.00
C VAL A 249 3.35 27.63 -18.11
N GLY A 250 3.70 28.25 -16.99
CA GLY A 250 4.37 29.55 -16.99
C GLY A 250 5.71 29.55 -17.72
N SER A 251 6.47 28.45 -17.70
CA SER A 251 7.75 28.34 -18.42
C SER A 251 7.59 28.30 -19.95
N ARG A 252 6.40 27.97 -20.47
CA ARG A 252 6.12 28.00 -21.92
C ARG A 252 5.80 29.42 -22.41
N ASP A 253 5.38 30.31 -21.52
CA ASP A 253 5.09 31.71 -21.86
C ASP A 253 6.37 32.58 -21.94
N PHE A 254 7.53 32.02 -21.58
CA PHE A 254 8.86 32.66 -21.63
C PHE A 254 9.77 32.12 -22.76
N GLN A 255 9.29 31.21 -23.61
CA GLN A 255 9.99 30.73 -24.80
C GLN A 255 9.29 31.23 -26.06
#